data_AF-A0A358CRF0-F1
#
_entry.id   AF-A0A358CRF0-F1
#
_cell.length_a   1.000
_cell.length_b   1.000
_cell.length_c   1.000
_cell.angle_alpha   90.00
_cell.angle_beta   90.00
_cell.angle_gamma   90.00
#
_symmetry.space_group_name_H-M   'P 1'
#
loop_
_entity.id
_entity.type
_entity.pdbx_description
1 polymer ?
#
loop_
_entity_poly.entity_id
_entity_poly.type
_entity_poly.pdbx_seq_one_letter_code
_entity_poly.pdbx_strand_id
1 'polypeptide(L)'
;RHADANVLDRVARMMGFGVVRGSTFRGGSTALRELAHRARNESLTITPDGPRGPRRRLAVGCVFLASTLNIPIVAMGFGYDRPWRLGTWDKFAIPRPGSRSRAVVSRPIYIPPKLDRDGLEMHRVGVEQILNYLSNDAEKWAIAGGRRSGDSFAQPEVSRVAKWSTSLEGTQGISLIEELDRLKIEPSMQQEPSKATG
;
A
#
# COMPACT_ATOMS: atom_id res chain seq x y z
N ARG A 1 -21.66 -10.91 -10.49
CA ARG A 1 -20.87 -10.19 -11.52
C ARG A 1 -21.09 -8.71 -11.25
N HIS A 2 -20.09 -7.98 -10.74
CA HIS A 2 -20.29 -6.67 -10.09
C HIS A 2 -19.81 -5.50 -10.95
N ALA A 3 -20.70 -4.51 -11.11
CA ALA A 3 -20.47 -3.26 -11.85
C ALA A 3 -19.39 -2.36 -11.22
N ASP A 4 -19.05 -2.58 -9.95
CA ASP A 4 -18.15 -1.71 -9.17
C ASP A 4 -16.67 -1.84 -9.57
N ALA A 5 -16.24 -3.01 -10.07
CA ALA A 5 -14.86 -3.24 -10.50
C ALA A 5 -14.48 -2.48 -11.79
N ASN A 6 -15.46 -2.00 -12.56
CA ASN A 6 -15.20 -1.30 -13.82
C ASN A 6 -14.81 0.17 -13.62
N VAL A 7 -15.21 0.81 -12.51
CA VAL A 7 -14.86 2.21 -12.24
C VAL A 7 -13.41 2.31 -11.77
N LEU A 8 -13.00 1.47 -10.81
CA LEU A 8 -11.62 1.44 -10.33
C LEU A 8 -10.64 1.06 -11.45
N ASP A 9 -10.99 0.08 -12.28
CA ASP A 9 -10.19 -0.31 -13.44
C ASP A 9 -10.04 0.80 -14.46
N ARG A 10 -11.11 1.56 -14.73
CA ARG A 10 -11.09 2.65 -15.69
C ARG A 10 -10.28 3.83 -15.17
N VAL A 11 -10.41 4.16 -13.89
CA VAL A 11 -9.60 5.20 -13.23
C VAL A 11 -8.13 4.79 -13.18
N ALA A 12 -7.82 3.56 -12.79
CA ALA A 12 -6.44 3.05 -12.76
C ALA A 12 -5.78 3.05 -14.15
N ARG A 13 -6.52 2.63 -15.19
CA ARG A 13 -6.03 2.70 -16.58
C ARG A 13 -5.87 4.14 -17.08
N MET A 14 -6.76 5.05 -16.70
CA MET A 14 -6.64 6.49 -17.01
C MET A 14 -5.44 7.13 -16.31
N MET A 15 -5.03 6.60 -15.16
CA MET A 15 -3.85 7.01 -14.41
C MET A 15 -2.55 6.31 -14.87
N GLY A 16 -2.60 5.51 -15.94
CA GLY A 16 -1.42 4.85 -16.53
C GLY A 16 -1.01 3.53 -15.88
N PHE A 17 -1.81 2.96 -14.97
CA PHE A 17 -1.49 1.68 -14.31
C PHE A 17 -1.98 0.46 -15.09
N GLY A 18 -1.14 -0.56 -15.19
CA GLY A 18 -1.55 -1.91 -15.58
C GLY A 18 -2.33 -2.58 -14.45
N VAL A 19 -3.58 -2.99 -14.71
CA VAL A 19 -4.44 -3.60 -13.69
C VAL A 19 -4.45 -5.12 -13.84
N VAL A 20 -4.01 -5.84 -12.81
CA VAL A 20 -4.18 -7.29 -12.68
C VAL A 20 -5.34 -7.57 -11.73
N ARG A 21 -6.43 -8.16 -12.22
CA ARG A 21 -7.58 -8.53 -11.38
C ARG A 21 -7.29 -9.85 -10.65
N GLY A 22 -7.08 -9.79 -9.34
CA GLY A 22 -7.08 -10.98 -8.47
C GLY A 22 -8.49 -11.30 -7.96
N SER A 23 -9.02 -12.49 -8.24
CA SER A 23 -10.22 -12.99 -7.53
C SER A 23 -9.81 -13.84 -6.33
N THR A 24 -10.37 -13.55 -5.15
CA THR A 24 -10.05 -14.19 -3.86
C THR A 24 -10.38 -15.68 -3.79
N PHE A 25 -10.99 -16.28 -4.81
CA PHE A 25 -11.55 -17.64 -4.69
C PHE A 25 -11.06 -18.67 -5.73
N ARG A 26 -10.68 -18.27 -6.95
CA ARG A 26 -10.26 -19.25 -8.00
C ARG A 26 -9.14 -18.79 -8.94
N GLY A 27 -8.61 -17.56 -8.80
CA GLY A 27 -7.60 -17.01 -9.72
C GLY A 27 -6.37 -16.38 -9.05
N GLY A 28 -6.23 -16.52 -7.72
CA GLY A 28 -5.18 -15.85 -6.95
C GLY A 28 -3.76 -16.28 -7.32
N SER A 29 -3.54 -17.57 -7.58
CA SER A 29 -2.23 -18.10 -7.99
C SER A 29 -1.80 -17.62 -9.39
N THR A 30 -2.73 -17.53 -10.33
CA THR A 30 -2.48 -16.99 -11.67
C THR A 30 -2.19 -15.48 -11.62
N ALA A 31 -2.99 -14.73 -10.88
CA ALA A 31 -2.75 -13.29 -10.67
C ALA A 31 -1.40 -13.03 -10.00
N LEU A 32 -1.01 -13.86 -9.02
CA LEU A 32 0.29 -13.75 -8.36
C LEU A 32 1.45 -14.03 -9.32
N ARG A 33 1.34 -15.06 -10.18
CA ARG A 33 2.35 -15.35 -11.21
C ARG A 33 2.47 -14.22 -12.24
N GLU A 34 1.35 -13.63 -12.63
CA GLU A 34 1.35 -12.48 -13.54
C GLU A 34 2.01 -11.26 -12.90
N LEU A 35 1.67 -10.95 -11.64
CA LEU A 35 2.31 -9.90 -10.86
C LEU A 35 3.81 -10.15 -10.68
N ALA A 36 4.20 -11.40 -10.40
CA ALA A 36 5.61 -11.81 -10.30
C ALA A 36 6.39 -11.59 -11.60
N HIS A 37 5.76 -11.84 -12.74
CA HIS A 37 6.37 -11.61 -14.04
C HIS A 37 6.55 -10.10 -14.31
N ARG A 38 5.51 -9.30 -14.05
CA ARG A 38 5.54 -7.85 -14.24
C ARG A 38 6.52 -7.14 -13.30
N ALA A 39 6.61 -7.58 -12.05
CA ALA A 39 7.50 -7.01 -11.04
C ALA A 39 8.99 -6.99 -11.45
N ARG A 40 9.40 -7.82 -12.42
CA ARG A 40 10.77 -7.83 -12.94
C ARG A 40 11.13 -6.54 -13.68
N ASN A 41 10.14 -5.91 -14.31
CA ASN A 41 10.33 -4.76 -15.19
C ASN A 41 9.42 -3.58 -14.81
N GLU A 42 8.53 -3.73 -13.83
CA GLU A 42 7.52 -2.74 -13.47
C GLU A 42 7.37 -2.61 -11.95
N SER A 43 7.08 -1.40 -11.46
CA SER A 43 6.65 -1.21 -10.08
C SER A 43 5.19 -1.63 -9.91
N LEU A 44 4.93 -2.49 -8.93
CA LEU A 44 3.57 -2.93 -8.62
C LEU A 44 2.90 -1.96 -7.65
N THR A 45 1.64 -1.61 -7.93
CA THR A 45 0.79 -0.84 -7.01
C THR A 45 -0.40 -1.71 -6.62
N ILE A 46 -0.63 -1.86 -5.30
CA ILE A 46 -1.70 -2.69 -4.75
C ILE A 46 -2.54 -1.83 -3.81
N THR A 47 -3.86 -1.83 -4.00
CA THR A 47 -4.78 -1.25 -3.01
C THR A 47 -4.80 -2.15 -1.77
N PRO A 48 -4.54 -1.60 -0.57
CA PRO A 48 -4.27 -2.39 0.63
C PRO A 48 -5.50 -3.15 1.16
N ASP A 49 -6.68 -2.54 1.01
CA ASP A 49 -7.95 -3.12 1.41
C ASP A 49 -8.54 -3.90 0.20
N GLY A 50 -8.66 -5.22 0.34
CA GLY A 50 -9.24 -6.07 -0.71
C GLY A 50 -10.74 -5.81 -0.93
N PRO A 51 -11.37 -6.37 -1.97
CA PRO A 51 -12.73 -6.02 -2.42
C PRO A 51 -13.87 -6.25 -1.40
N ARG A 52 -13.59 -6.85 -0.24
CA ARG A 52 -14.58 -7.25 0.79
C ARG A 52 -14.12 -7.08 2.25
N GLY A 53 -12.88 -6.65 2.49
CA GLY A 53 -12.31 -6.62 3.85
C GLY A 53 -12.61 -5.31 4.58
N PRO A 54 -12.49 -5.21 5.92
CA PRO A 54 -12.79 -3.97 6.61
C PRO A 54 -11.85 -2.85 6.14
N ARG A 55 -12.36 -1.61 6.12
CA ARG A 55 -11.54 -0.41 5.87
C ARG A 55 -10.29 -0.44 6.77
N ARG A 56 -9.13 -0.05 6.22
CA ARG A 56 -7.85 0.08 6.96
C ARG A 56 -7.29 -1.27 7.44
N ARG A 57 -7.50 -2.33 6.66
CA ARG A 57 -7.00 -3.68 6.94
C ARG A 57 -6.22 -4.21 5.74
N LEU A 58 -4.90 -4.29 5.91
CA LEU A 58 -4.00 -4.75 4.86
C LEU A 58 -4.21 -6.22 4.57
N ALA A 59 -4.44 -6.58 3.31
CA ALA A 59 -4.48 -7.97 2.88
C ALA A 59 -3.08 -8.63 2.93
N VAL A 60 -3.01 -9.86 3.46
CA VAL A 60 -1.75 -10.65 3.56
C VAL A 60 -1.06 -10.87 2.20
N GLY A 61 -1.83 -10.87 1.10
CA GLY A 61 -1.31 -11.10 -0.24
C GLY A 61 -0.21 -10.11 -0.67
N CYS A 62 -0.25 -8.87 -0.17
CA CYS A 62 0.79 -7.87 -0.45
C CYS A 62 2.14 -8.28 0.15
N VAL A 63 2.15 -8.67 1.44
CA VAL A 63 3.34 -9.12 2.16
C VAL A 63 3.87 -10.44 1.59
N PHE A 64 2.97 -11.37 1.27
CA PHE A 64 3.34 -12.64 0.65
C PHE A 64 4.03 -12.43 -0.71
N LEU A 65 3.50 -11.55 -1.55
CA LEU A 65 4.10 -11.21 -2.83
C LEU A 65 5.49 -10.58 -2.64
N ALA A 66 5.61 -9.60 -1.74
CA ALA A 66 6.88 -8.94 -1.44
C ALA A 66 7.96 -9.92 -0.95
N SER A 67 7.61 -10.80 -0.01
CA SER A 67 8.48 -11.88 0.48
C SER A 67 8.89 -12.85 -0.64
N THR A 68 7.94 -13.26 -1.50
CA THR A 68 8.20 -14.22 -2.58
C THR A 68 9.08 -13.64 -3.68
N LEU A 69 8.89 -12.36 -4.02
CA LEU A 69 9.63 -11.67 -5.07
C LEU A 69 10.91 -11.01 -4.58
N ASN A 70 11.13 -10.99 -3.27
CA ASN A 70 12.22 -10.28 -2.63
C ASN A 70 12.27 -8.80 -3.05
N ILE A 71 11.10 -8.13 -3.02
CA ILE A 71 10.96 -6.71 -3.33
C ILE A 71 10.48 -5.95 -2.09
N PRO A 72 10.92 -4.71 -1.87
CA PRO A 72 10.47 -3.92 -0.73
C PRO A 72 9.04 -3.41 -0.91
N ILE A 73 8.38 -3.10 0.20
CA ILE A 73 7.07 -2.44 0.24
C ILE A 73 7.25 -0.96 0.55
N VAL A 74 6.65 -0.08 -0.25
CA VAL A 74 6.50 1.35 0.10
C VAL A 74 5.03 1.60 0.44
N ALA A 75 4.75 1.91 1.71
CA ALA A 75 3.42 2.28 2.16
C ALA A 75 3.16 3.76 1.82
N MET A 76 1.97 4.07 1.32
CA MET A 76 1.57 5.43 0.95
C MET A 76 0.20 5.74 1.53
N GLY A 77 0.16 6.76 2.40
CA GLY A 77 -1.07 7.31 2.95
C GLY A 77 -1.53 8.55 2.17
N PHE A 78 -2.83 8.67 1.96
CA PHE A 78 -3.44 9.81 1.27
C PHE A 78 -4.43 10.56 2.17
N GLY A 79 -4.44 11.88 2.04
CA GLY A 79 -5.35 12.77 2.75
C GLY A 79 -5.86 13.88 1.84
N TYR A 80 -7.08 14.31 2.09
CA TYR A 80 -7.75 15.37 1.35
C TYR A 80 -8.38 16.37 2.32
N ASP A 81 -8.38 17.65 1.96
CA ASP A 81 -9.16 18.66 2.68
C ASP A 81 -10.65 18.50 2.33
N ARG A 82 -11.49 18.41 3.36
CA ARG A 82 -12.97 18.31 3.28
C ARG A 82 -13.48 17.35 2.18
N PRO A 83 -13.03 16.09 2.11
CA PRO A 83 -13.48 15.17 1.07
C PRO A 83 -14.96 14.83 1.22
N TRP A 84 -15.61 14.46 0.13
CA TRP A 84 -16.85 13.70 0.21
C TRP A 84 -16.51 12.25 0.52
N ARG A 85 -17.19 11.66 1.51
CA ARG A 85 -17.02 10.24 1.84
C ARG A 85 -18.24 9.46 1.39
N LEU A 86 -18.02 8.44 0.57
CA LEU A 86 -19.10 7.56 0.13
C LEU A 86 -19.63 6.70 1.29
N GLY A 87 -20.88 6.28 1.18
CA GLY A 87 -21.54 5.37 2.13
C GLY A 87 -21.07 3.92 2.03
N THR A 88 -20.11 3.62 1.16
CA THR A 88 -19.51 2.29 0.96
C THR A 88 -18.70 1.83 2.19
N TRP A 89 -18.44 0.52 2.27
CA TRP A 89 -17.75 -0.09 3.41
C TRP A 89 -16.35 0.49 3.64
N ASP A 90 -15.69 0.95 2.58
CA ASP A 90 -14.34 1.54 2.59
C ASP A 90 -14.34 3.05 2.93
N LYS A 91 -15.52 3.69 2.99
CA LYS A 91 -15.68 5.14 3.15
C LYS A 91 -14.82 5.93 2.17
N PHE A 92 -14.81 5.51 0.91
CA PHE A 92 -14.00 6.10 -0.17
C PHE A 92 -14.06 7.62 -0.16
N ALA A 93 -12.90 8.27 -0.13
CA ALA A 93 -12.77 9.72 -0.06
C ALA A 93 -12.58 10.31 -1.46
N ILE A 94 -13.55 11.12 -1.90
CA ILE A 94 -13.48 11.87 -3.14
C ILE A 94 -13.02 13.29 -2.82
N PRO A 95 -11.87 13.76 -3.35
CA PRO A 95 -11.46 15.15 -3.19
C PRO A 95 -12.48 16.09 -3.84
N ARG A 96 -12.77 17.21 -3.17
CA ARG A 96 -13.58 18.27 -3.76
C ARG A 96 -12.74 19.01 -4.81
N PRO A 97 -13.35 19.57 -5.88
CA PRO A 97 -12.62 20.43 -6.80
C PRO A 97 -11.89 21.56 -6.07
N GLY A 98 -10.60 21.76 -6.38
CA GLY A 98 -9.75 22.75 -5.72
C GLY A 98 -9.30 22.39 -4.30
N SER A 99 -9.62 21.19 -3.79
CA SER A 99 -9.19 20.79 -2.45
C SER A 99 -7.73 20.37 -2.42
N ARG A 100 -7.09 20.60 -1.27
CA ARG A 100 -5.72 20.17 -1.03
C ARG A 100 -5.67 18.66 -0.91
N SER A 101 -4.74 18.03 -1.61
CA SER A 101 -4.39 16.61 -1.43
C SER A 101 -2.97 16.49 -0.91
N ARG A 102 -2.75 15.55 0.00
CA ARG A 102 -1.46 15.23 0.60
C ARG A 102 -1.22 13.72 0.50
N ALA A 103 0.00 13.36 0.12
CA ALA A 103 0.48 11.99 0.19
C ALA A 103 1.69 11.95 1.13
N VAL A 104 1.76 10.93 1.97
CA VAL A 104 2.90 10.67 2.86
C VAL A 104 3.35 9.23 2.61
N VAL A 105 4.65 9.04 2.38
CA VAL A 105 5.23 7.74 2.02
C VAL A 105 6.17 7.24 3.12
N SER A 106 6.21 5.92 3.29
CA SER A 106 7.22 5.25 4.10
C SER A 106 8.57 5.21 3.37
N ARG A 107 9.63 4.85 4.10
CA ARG A 107 10.82 4.28 3.46
C ARG A 107 10.48 2.92 2.83
N PRO A 108 11.29 2.42 1.87
CA PRO A 108 11.14 1.05 1.39
C PRO A 108 11.34 0.08 2.57
N ILE A 109 10.33 -0.74 2.85
CA ILE A 109 10.32 -1.74 3.92
C ILE A 109 10.75 -3.07 3.34
N TYR A 110 11.87 -3.61 3.81
CA TYR A 110 12.35 -4.93 3.44
C TYR A 110 11.47 -6.01 4.09
N ILE A 111 11.04 -6.98 3.28
CA ILE A 111 10.30 -8.15 3.72
C ILE A 111 11.18 -9.39 3.51
N PRO A 112 11.56 -10.12 4.56
CA PRO A 112 12.38 -11.32 4.42
C PRO A 112 11.75 -12.35 3.48
N PRO A 113 12.54 -13.05 2.65
CA PRO A 113 12.03 -14.14 1.83
C PRO A 113 11.69 -15.36 2.70
N LYS A 114 10.78 -16.20 2.20
CA LYS A 114 10.41 -17.49 2.82
C LYS A 114 9.86 -17.37 4.25
N LEU A 115 9.09 -16.31 4.54
CA LEU A 115 8.37 -16.20 5.80
C LEU A 115 7.34 -17.33 5.93
N ASP A 116 7.23 -17.87 7.14
CA ASP A 116 6.14 -18.75 7.51
C ASP A 116 4.84 -17.96 7.75
N ARG A 117 3.78 -18.65 8.17
CA ARG A 117 2.47 -18.03 8.38
C ARG A 117 2.51 -16.91 9.42
N ASP A 118 3.21 -17.13 10.51
CA ASP A 118 3.27 -16.18 11.64
C ASP A 118 4.15 -14.98 11.29
N GLY A 119 5.26 -15.21 10.60
CA GLY A 119 6.11 -14.16 10.05
C GLY A 119 5.37 -13.29 9.03
N LEU A 120 4.56 -13.89 8.13
CA LEU A 120 3.73 -13.13 7.21
C LEU A 120 2.70 -12.26 7.93
N GLU A 121 2.05 -12.79 8.98
CA GLU A 121 1.04 -12.04 9.73
C GLU A 121 1.68 -10.90 10.55
N MET A 122 2.82 -11.13 11.19
CA MET A 122 3.59 -10.09 11.88
C MET A 122 3.90 -8.91 10.94
N HIS A 123 4.41 -9.21 9.76
CA HIS A 123 4.74 -8.18 8.77
C HIS A 123 3.47 -7.49 8.23
N ARG A 124 2.38 -8.24 8.04
CA ARG A 124 1.09 -7.69 7.62
C ARG A 124 0.56 -6.68 8.64
N VAL A 125 0.61 -7.01 9.93
CA VAL A 125 0.18 -6.12 11.01
C VAL A 125 1.06 -4.87 11.07
N GLY A 126 2.39 -5.00 11.04
CA GLY A 126 3.27 -3.83 11.12
C GLY A 126 3.13 -2.89 9.91
N VAL A 127 3.03 -3.44 8.69
CA VAL A 127 2.79 -2.61 7.49
C VAL A 127 1.40 -1.97 7.53
N GLU A 128 0.38 -2.66 8.07
CA GLU A 128 -0.95 -2.07 8.31
C GLU A 128 -0.88 -0.88 9.28
N GLN A 129 -0.13 -0.99 10.37
CA GLN A 129 0.06 0.11 11.33
C GLN A 129 0.71 1.32 10.66
N ILE A 130 1.77 1.12 9.88
CA ILE A 130 2.45 2.17 9.12
C ILE A 130 1.47 2.83 8.14
N LEU A 131 0.77 2.05 7.33
CA LEU A 131 -0.18 2.55 6.34
C LEU A 131 -1.29 3.39 6.99
N ASN A 132 -1.82 2.93 8.12
CA ASN A 132 -2.85 3.64 8.87
C ASN A 132 -2.32 4.94 9.48
N TYR A 133 -1.11 4.91 10.04
CA TYR A 133 -0.43 6.11 10.53
C TYR A 133 -0.26 7.15 9.42
N LEU A 134 0.33 6.76 8.29
CA LEU A 134 0.58 7.65 7.15
C LEU A 134 -0.71 8.23 6.59
N SER A 135 -1.77 7.42 6.50
CA SER A 135 -3.09 7.87 6.06
C SER A 135 -3.67 8.94 7.00
N ASN A 136 -3.60 8.71 8.32
CA ASN A 136 -4.09 9.67 9.30
C ASN A 136 -3.25 10.96 9.32
N ASP A 137 -1.93 10.85 9.17
CA ASP A 137 -1.03 12.00 9.09
C ASP A 137 -1.29 12.84 7.83
N ALA A 138 -1.47 12.19 6.69
CA ALA A 138 -1.85 12.85 5.44
C ALA A 138 -3.21 13.56 5.57
N GLU A 139 -4.21 12.92 6.17
CA GLU A 139 -5.53 13.52 6.43
C GLU A 139 -5.42 14.77 7.30
N LYS A 140 -4.65 14.72 8.41
CA LYS A 140 -4.41 15.87 9.29
C LYS A 140 -3.69 17.00 8.56
N TRP A 141 -2.66 16.67 7.78
CA TRP A 141 -1.90 17.67 7.02
C TRP A 141 -2.74 18.35 5.95
N ALA A 142 -3.62 17.61 5.28
CA ALA A 142 -4.50 18.19 4.26
C ALA A 142 -5.44 19.24 4.87
N ILE A 143 -5.98 18.98 6.07
CA ILE A 143 -6.84 19.91 6.82
C ILE A 143 -6.05 21.11 7.36
N ALA A 144 -4.91 20.88 8.00
CA ALA A 144 -4.10 21.94 8.60
C ALA A 144 -3.46 22.86 7.55
N GLY A 145 -3.16 22.31 6.37
CA GLY A 145 -2.45 23.03 5.32
C GLY A 145 -0.96 23.23 5.61
N GLY A 146 -0.39 24.32 5.07
CA GLY A 146 1.05 24.60 5.17
C GLY A 146 1.97 23.63 4.39
N ARG A 147 3.27 23.93 4.36
CA ARG A 147 4.30 23.04 3.83
C ARG A 147 5.02 22.32 4.96
N ARG A 148 5.57 21.14 4.67
CA ARG A 148 6.46 20.41 5.57
C ARG A 148 7.86 20.38 4.98
N SER A 149 8.89 20.34 5.83
CA SER A 149 10.26 20.17 5.34
C SER A 149 10.37 18.87 4.53
N GLY A 150 10.99 18.95 3.35
CA GLY A 150 11.11 17.84 2.42
C GLY A 150 9.85 17.54 1.59
N ASP A 151 8.79 18.36 1.68
CA ASP A 151 7.66 18.22 0.76
C ASP A 151 7.99 18.69 -0.66
N SER A 152 7.35 18.05 -1.64
CA SER A 152 7.45 18.42 -3.04
C SER A 152 6.07 18.34 -3.69
N PHE A 153 5.88 19.12 -4.76
CA PHE A 153 4.68 19.01 -5.57
C PHE A 153 4.78 17.77 -6.45
N ALA A 154 3.79 16.89 -6.35
CA ALA A 154 3.58 15.86 -7.35
C ALA A 154 3.16 16.57 -8.65
N GLN A 155 4.06 16.64 -9.62
CA GLN A 155 3.71 17.05 -10.97
C GLN A 155 3.26 15.81 -11.75
N PRO A 156 2.14 15.86 -12.48
CA PRO A 156 1.79 14.82 -13.44
C PRO A 156 2.77 14.91 -14.60
N GLU A 157 3.95 14.34 -14.41
CA GLU A 157 4.89 14.14 -15.49
C GLU A 157 4.48 12.86 -16.20
N VAL A 158 4.10 12.97 -17.47
CA VAL A 158 3.95 11.79 -18.33
C VAL A 158 5.32 11.17 -18.38
N SER A 159 5.54 10.07 -17.65
CA SER A 159 6.85 9.44 -17.60
C SER A 159 7.25 9.07 -19.02
N ARG A 160 8.15 9.86 -19.63
CA ARG A 160 8.78 9.55 -20.92
C ARG A 160 9.57 8.24 -20.81
N VAL A 161 9.90 7.86 -19.57
CA VAL A 161 10.59 6.66 -19.13
C VAL A 161 9.63 5.46 -18.93
N ALA A 162 8.30 5.63 -18.95
CA ALA A 162 7.38 4.49 -18.78
C ALA A 162 7.50 3.45 -19.91
N LYS A 163 8.06 3.83 -21.07
CA LYS A 163 8.41 2.89 -22.15
C LYS A 163 9.72 2.14 -21.92
N TRP A 164 10.56 2.63 -21.02
CA TRP A 164 11.91 2.15 -20.72
C TRP A 164 12.06 2.16 -19.21
N SER A 165 11.31 1.31 -18.52
CA SER A 165 11.51 1.11 -17.09
C SER A 165 12.89 0.50 -16.89
N THR A 166 13.90 1.37 -16.77
CA THR A 166 15.18 1.01 -16.20
C THR A 166 14.87 0.36 -14.86
N SER A 167 15.28 -0.90 -14.71
CA SER A 167 15.26 -1.58 -13.42
C SER A 167 16.00 -0.66 -12.44
N LEU A 168 15.25 0.07 -11.61
CA LEU A 168 15.84 0.80 -10.51
C LEU A 168 16.30 -0.29 -9.56
N GLU A 169 17.62 -0.41 -9.38
CA GLU A 169 18.17 -1.28 -8.34
C GLU A 169 17.47 -0.92 -7.04
N GLY A 170 16.58 -1.81 -6.59
CA GLY A 170 15.81 -1.58 -5.39
C GLY A 170 16.81 -1.46 -4.23
N THR A 171 16.93 -0.27 -3.65
CA THR A 171 17.62 -0.11 -2.37
C THR A 171 17.14 -1.22 -1.44
N GLN A 172 18.06 -1.97 -0.84
CA GLN A 172 17.74 -2.89 0.24
C GLN A 172 17.01 -2.05 1.30
N GLY A 173 15.69 -2.20 1.38
CA GLY A 173 14.87 -1.38 2.24
C GLY A 173 15.31 -1.48 3.69
N ILE A 174 14.82 -0.58 4.54
CA ILE A 174 15.02 -0.74 5.98
C ILE A 174 14.09 -1.82 6.52
N SER A 175 14.43 -2.39 7.66
CA SER A 175 13.56 -3.36 8.33
C SER A 175 12.23 -2.72 8.77
N LEU A 176 11.22 -3.57 8.95
CA LEU A 176 9.92 -3.14 9.47
C LEU A 176 10.03 -2.44 10.84
N ILE A 177 10.90 -2.94 11.72
CA ILE A 177 11.11 -2.40 13.07
C ILE A 177 11.72 -1.00 12.98
N GLU A 178 12.76 -0.82 12.15
CA GLU A 178 13.39 0.49 11.97
C GLU A 178 12.41 1.55 11.45
N GLU A 179 11.48 1.16 10.57
CA GLU A 179 10.47 2.10 10.06
C GLU A 179 9.41 2.44 11.12
N LEU A 180 8.99 1.46 11.93
CA LEU A 180 8.09 1.70 13.06
C LEU A 180 8.72 2.65 14.07
N ASP A 181 9.99 2.45 14.43
CA ASP A 181 10.74 3.30 15.35
C ASP A 181 10.89 4.73 14.81
N ARG A 182 11.24 4.86 13.52
CA ARG A 182 11.34 6.18 12.86
C ARG A 182 10.02 6.95 12.91
N LEU A 183 8.90 6.26 12.73
CA LEU A 183 7.56 6.84 12.77
C LEU A 183 7.01 6.98 14.21
N LYS A 184 7.73 6.49 15.21
CA LYS A 184 7.32 6.45 16.62
C LYS A 184 5.98 5.72 16.79
N ILE A 185 5.81 4.63 16.06
CA ILE A 185 4.63 3.75 16.16
C ILE A 185 4.99 2.64 17.12
N GLU A 186 4.34 2.59 18.28
CA GLU A 186 4.55 1.47 19.21
C GLU A 186 3.94 0.18 18.62
N PRO A 187 4.67 -0.94 18.65
CA PRO A 187 4.12 -2.23 18.25
C PRO A 187 2.87 -2.52 19.08
N SER A 188 1.77 -2.93 18.44
CA SER A 188 0.61 -3.37 19.19
C SER A 188 0.99 -4.67 19.92
N MET A 189 1.22 -4.58 21.24
CA MET A 189 1.40 -5.72 22.13
C MET A 189 0.12 -6.56 22.21
N GLN A 190 -0.22 -7.30 21.16
CA GLN A 190 -1.17 -8.41 21.22
C GLN A 190 -0.74 -9.48 20.20
N GLN A 191 0.22 -10.31 20.63
CA GLN A 191 0.33 -11.76 20.40
C GLN A 191 1.79 -12.18 20.64
N GLU A 192 2.17 -12.30 21.91
CA GLU A 192 3.25 -13.24 22.24
C GLU A 192 2.75 -14.65 21.88
N PRO A 193 3.58 -15.50 21.24
CA PRO A 193 3.25 -16.91 21.13
C PRO A 193 3.18 -17.45 22.55
N SER A 194 1.98 -17.88 22.95
CA SER A 194 1.75 -18.65 24.17
C SER A 194 2.80 -19.76 24.23
N LYS A 195 3.72 -19.65 25.19
CA LYS A 195 4.66 -20.73 25.53
C LYS A 195 3.80 -21.94 25.88
N ALA A 196 3.81 -22.94 25.00
CA ALA A 196 3.32 -24.28 25.31
C ALA A 196 4.06 -24.75 26.57
N THR A 197 3.33 -24.82 27.67
CA THR A 197 3.78 -25.35 28.95
C THR A 197 2.93 -26.58 29.21
N GLY A 198 3.59 -27.73 29.37
CA GLY A 198 2.99 -28.97 29.90
C GLY A 198 2.59 -29.99 28.85
#